data_AF-A0A1Y3WZQ1-F1
#
_entry.id   AF-A0A1Y3WZQ1-F1
#
_cell.length_a   1.000
_cell.length_b   1.000
_cell.length_c   1.000
_cell.angle_alpha   90.00
_cell.angle_beta   90.00
_cell.angle_gamma   90.00
#
_symmetry.space_group_name_H-M   'P 1'
#
loop_
_entity.id
_entity.type
_entity.pdbx_description
1 polymer ?
#
loop_
_entity_poly.entity_id
_entity_poly.type
_entity_poly.pdbx_seq_one_letter_code
_entity_poly.pdbx_strand_id
1 'polypeptide(L)'
;MKLITRLLYLPLAGVLLLASCAKEESESYDKFEDQALEAWMTQNRPELVGNLQSDGGYYVEVLEAGEDLSTVKPIRDTACWVRFDFSGRDLSGNIVLTRRAAEAKLVNTFTKYTHYVPYYRYCGTVNTSLMEGTYLAMRNVLHLSAEYAADHGLSEDFELRKGSKVRLYLPSRIVSSSGVEGQGGYEGQYSLSSQRPFIIEMEIREIVKNPLESEGSEVDSFCAANGSQWLYTTEGDEEGSSKIPTGYDDENHPYKLREKGYRWVSACDSVAQVYVDVCYDPTKASDYLNFNFPVRSEKNELLWDNKAYDVGFEPYNGSDLEARISEALKKRFHADEDYKHPGLESRDADSVGMDGEARIWYIARMLDGFIYDTNIDEVKEIIYGEADSEGSALTYTPDEDQSSQISAYYYVVPNLCYGQWAEFVTVSTRGYGATGRTGSTTTSGGSTGYSSSYLDYLNYYNYYNSYYGNSYYGSYYNNYYYNYLNSYYYNYGYGYGDTTTETTTTISTEIPPYTPLVYQIYIEPAEGE
;
A
#
# COMPACT_ATOMS: atom_id res chain seq x y z
N MET A 1 -7.02 -46.11 81.94
CA MET A 1 -6.78 -44.68 82.19
C MET A 1 -5.35 -44.35 81.76
N LYS A 2 -5.18 -43.47 80.74
CA LYS A 2 -4.03 -42.58 80.40
C LYS A 2 -2.61 -43.20 80.29
N LEU A 3 -2.09 -43.39 79.05
CA LEU A 3 -1.13 -42.52 78.30
C LEU A 3 0.19 -42.27 79.07
N ILE A 4 1.31 -43.01 78.89
CA ILE A 4 2.25 -43.22 77.74
C ILE A 4 2.85 -41.90 77.20
N THR A 5 4.17 -41.65 77.04
CA THR A 5 5.45 -42.33 77.36
C THR A 5 6.61 -41.40 76.89
N ARG A 6 7.70 -41.35 77.68
CA ARG A 6 9.17 -41.13 77.41
C ARG A 6 9.68 -40.14 76.34
N LEU A 7 10.67 -39.26 76.61
CA LEU A 7 12.12 -39.43 76.94
C LEU A 7 13.03 -39.88 75.78
N LEU A 8 14.00 -39.02 75.40
CA LEU A 8 15.47 -39.24 75.12
C LEU A 8 15.99 -38.20 74.08
N TYR A 9 16.80 -37.20 74.47
CA TYR A 9 18.29 -37.12 74.56
C TYR A 9 19.04 -36.85 73.22
N LEU A 10 19.70 -35.67 73.15
CA LEU A 10 21.04 -35.25 72.60
C LEU A 10 21.70 -36.01 71.40
N PRO A 11 22.75 -35.49 70.72
CA PRO A 11 23.20 -34.11 70.42
C PRO A 11 23.83 -33.92 69.00
N LEU A 12 24.46 -32.75 68.80
CA LEU A 12 25.69 -32.51 68.02
C LEU A 12 25.60 -32.14 66.53
N ALA A 13 26.26 -31.02 66.24
CA ALA A 13 26.66 -30.52 64.94
C ALA A 13 27.50 -31.54 64.16
N GLY A 14 27.31 -31.55 62.83
CA GLY A 14 28.25 -32.18 61.90
C GLY A 14 27.55 -32.78 60.68
N VAL A 15 27.77 -32.14 59.54
CA VAL A 15 27.63 -32.72 58.20
C VAL A 15 26.18 -33.02 57.77
N LEU A 16 25.64 -32.17 56.90
CA LEU A 16 25.00 -32.56 55.63
C LEU A 16 24.72 -31.29 54.81
N LEU A 17 25.81 -30.63 54.42
CA LEU A 17 25.90 -30.04 53.08
C LEU A 17 25.78 -31.21 52.10
N LEU A 18 24.56 -31.57 51.71
CA LEU A 18 24.31 -32.39 50.52
C LEU A 18 23.10 -31.83 49.79
N ALA A 19 23.40 -31.21 48.66
CA ALA A 19 22.57 -31.17 47.46
C ALA A 19 21.09 -30.83 47.67
N SER A 20 20.81 -29.57 48.00
CA SER A 20 19.77 -28.89 47.23
C SER A 20 20.46 -28.23 46.04
N CYS A 21 20.86 -29.07 45.07
CA CYS A 21 20.69 -28.67 43.69
C CYS A 21 19.17 -28.61 43.50
N ALA A 22 18.52 -27.55 43.99
CA ALA A 22 17.35 -27.05 43.30
C ALA A 22 17.89 -26.72 41.92
N LYS A 23 17.74 -27.67 41.00
CA LYS A 23 17.85 -27.44 39.59
C LYS A 23 16.82 -26.34 39.37
N GLU A 24 17.29 -25.09 39.30
CA GLU A 24 16.52 -24.05 38.62
C GLU A 24 16.39 -24.57 37.20
N GLU A 25 15.39 -25.42 36.98
CA GLU A 25 14.81 -25.53 35.66
C GLU A 25 14.24 -24.14 35.45
N SER A 26 15.01 -23.31 34.74
CA SER A 26 14.48 -22.14 34.10
C SER A 26 13.42 -22.66 33.14
N GLU A 27 12.21 -22.88 33.65
CA GLU A 27 11.05 -23.13 32.83
C GLU A 27 11.01 -21.99 31.82
N SER A 28 11.18 -22.35 30.54
CA SER A 28 11.25 -21.36 29.46
C SER A 28 10.01 -20.50 29.53
N TYR A 29 10.17 -19.18 29.41
CA TYR A 29 9.06 -18.22 29.35
C TYR A 29 7.96 -18.70 28.39
N ASP A 30 8.35 -19.28 27.24
CA ASP A 30 7.44 -19.83 26.24
C ASP A 30 6.50 -20.88 26.81
N LYS A 31 7.00 -21.76 27.69
CA LYS A 31 6.19 -22.81 28.32
C LYS A 31 5.12 -22.22 29.23
N PHE A 32 5.46 -21.18 30.00
CA PHE A 32 4.49 -20.50 30.85
C PHE A 32 3.47 -19.73 30.04
N GLU A 33 3.90 -19.07 28.96
CA GLU A 33 3.00 -18.36 28.05
C GLU A 33 2.03 -19.32 27.36
N ASP A 34 2.50 -20.47 26.88
CA ASP A 34 1.66 -21.50 26.26
C ASP A 34 0.59 -21.99 27.24
N GLN A 35 0.97 -22.30 28.47
CA GLN A 35 0.02 -22.72 29.52
C GLN A 35 -0.99 -21.62 29.85
N ALA A 36 -0.55 -20.37 29.90
CA ALA A 36 -1.43 -19.24 30.18
C ALA A 36 -2.41 -18.98 29.03
N LEU A 37 -1.94 -19.07 27.79
CA LEU A 37 -2.78 -18.90 26.60
C LEU A 37 -3.77 -20.07 26.46
N GLU A 38 -3.34 -21.32 26.67
CA GLU A 38 -4.22 -22.49 26.68
C GLU A 38 -5.31 -22.37 27.75
N ALA A 39 -4.96 -21.95 28.96
CA ALA A 39 -5.93 -21.69 30.02
C ALA A 39 -6.92 -20.59 29.65
N TRP A 40 -6.45 -19.50 29.04
CA TRP A 40 -7.30 -18.42 28.54
C TRP A 40 -8.25 -18.92 27.44
N MET A 41 -7.75 -19.72 26.49
CA MET A 41 -8.55 -20.32 25.43
C MET A 41 -9.60 -21.27 25.99
N THR A 42 -9.24 -22.10 26.96
CA THR A 42 -10.17 -23.02 27.62
C THR A 42 -11.31 -22.29 28.33
N GLN A 43 -11.01 -21.13 28.92
CA GLN A 43 -12.01 -20.32 29.62
C GLN A 43 -12.90 -19.51 28.66
N ASN A 44 -12.32 -18.92 27.61
CA ASN A 44 -13.01 -17.92 26.79
C ASN A 44 -13.49 -18.47 25.45
N ARG A 45 -12.79 -19.45 24.87
CA ARG A 45 -13.04 -20.04 23.54
C ARG A 45 -12.88 -21.58 23.57
N PRO A 46 -13.58 -22.31 24.47
CA PRO A 46 -13.39 -23.76 24.65
C PRO A 46 -13.56 -24.57 23.36
N GLU A 47 -14.42 -24.12 22.44
CA GLU A 47 -14.68 -24.73 21.13
C GLU A 47 -13.46 -24.70 20.18
N LEU A 48 -12.47 -23.84 20.45
CA LEU A 48 -11.28 -23.68 19.60
C LEU A 48 -10.04 -24.38 20.17
N VAL A 49 -10.10 -24.96 21.38
CA VAL A 49 -8.93 -25.58 22.02
C VAL A 49 -8.35 -26.72 21.17
N GLY A 50 -9.22 -27.45 20.47
CA GLY A 50 -8.81 -28.50 19.53
C GLY A 50 -8.19 -28.00 18.22
N ASN A 51 -8.25 -26.69 17.94
CA ASN A 51 -7.67 -26.06 16.73
C ASN A 51 -6.27 -25.48 17.00
N LEU A 52 -5.53 -26.03 17.97
CA LEU A 52 -4.14 -25.65 18.24
C LEU A 52 -3.23 -26.09 17.08
N GLN A 53 -2.51 -25.14 16.52
CA GLN A 53 -1.50 -25.37 15.48
C GLN A 53 -0.16 -25.70 16.13
N SER A 54 0.37 -26.90 15.89
CA SER A 54 1.62 -27.35 16.50
C SER A 54 2.81 -26.50 16.08
N ASP A 55 2.83 -26.03 14.84
CA ASP A 55 3.82 -25.09 14.34
C ASP A 55 3.42 -23.68 14.76
N GLY A 56 4.23 -23.04 15.61
CA GLY A 56 3.94 -21.74 16.20
C GLY A 56 3.11 -21.77 17.50
N GLY A 57 2.29 -22.81 17.75
CA GLY A 57 1.52 -22.96 18.99
C GLY A 57 0.40 -21.92 19.15
N TYR A 58 -0.31 -21.61 18.07
CA TYR A 58 -1.42 -20.66 18.04
C TYR A 58 -2.75 -21.36 17.75
N TYR A 59 -3.86 -20.67 18.01
CA TYR A 59 -5.20 -21.19 17.73
C TYR A 59 -5.85 -20.46 16.57
N VAL A 60 -6.69 -21.17 15.82
CA VAL A 60 -7.40 -20.64 14.64
C VAL A 60 -8.91 -20.78 14.80
N GLU A 61 -9.60 -19.69 14.51
CA GLU A 61 -11.05 -19.62 14.28
C GLU A 61 -11.27 -19.26 12.81
N VAL A 62 -12.05 -20.08 12.09
CA VAL A 62 -12.46 -19.76 10.72
C VAL A 62 -13.79 -19.04 10.78
N LEU A 63 -13.78 -17.75 10.45
CA LEU A 63 -14.98 -16.91 10.41
C LEU A 63 -15.70 -17.06 9.08
N GLU A 64 -14.94 -17.08 7.99
CA GLU A 64 -15.44 -17.34 6.64
C GLU A 64 -14.42 -18.20 5.89
N ALA A 65 -14.92 -19.23 5.20
CA ALA A 65 -14.07 -20.17 4.50
C ALA A 65 -13.33 -19.49 3.31
N GLY A 66 -13.99 -18.53 2.66
CA GLY A 66 -13.55 -17.92 1.41
C GLY A 66 -14.04 -18.65 0.18
N GLU A 67 -13.47 -18.32 -0.97
CA GLU A 67 -13.85 -18.88 -2.26
C GLU A 67 -13.58 -20.40 -2.35
N ASP A 68 -14.25 -21.04 -3.32
CA ASP A 68 -14.17 -22.47 -3.55
C ASP A 68 -12.78 -22.87 -4.09
N LEU A 69 -12.16 -23.87 -3.47
CA LEU A 69 -10.82 -24.36 -3.87
C LEU A 69 -10.80 -25.02 -5.27
N SER A 70 -11.95 -25.34 -5.84
CA SER A 70 -12.05 -25.77 -7.24
C SER A 70 -11.86 -24.63 -8.24
N THR A 71 -12.08 -23.38 -7.82
CA THR A 71 -11.93 -22.18 -8.67
C THR A 71 -10.70 -21.36 -8.31
N VAL A 72 -10.29 -21.34 -7.03
CA VAL A 72 -9.10 -20.60 -6.58
C VAL A 72 -8.06 -21.50 -5.94
N LYS A 73 -6.79 -21.12 -6.10
CA LYS A 73 -5.68 -21.77 -5.40
C LYS A 73 -5.47 -21.15 -4.01
N PRO A 74 -5.09 -21.95 -3.00
CA PRO A 74 -4.74 -21.42 -1.70
C PRO A 74 -3.45 -20.58 -1.77
N ILE A 75 -3.24 -19.68 -0.81
CA ILE A 75 -2.06 -18.80 -0.75
C ILE A 75 -0.77 -19.61 -0.77
N ARG A 76 -0.74 -20.74 -0.06
CA ARG A 76 0.46 -21.57 0.05
C ARG A 76 0.94 -22.21 -1.26
N ASP A 77 0.08 -22.31 -2.27
CA ASP A 77 0.33 -22.99 -3.55
C ASP A 77 1.59 -22.45 -4.24
N THR A 78 1.80 -21.13 -4.20
CA THR A 78 2.98 -20.49 -4.76
C THR A 78 3.36 -19.24 -3.97
N ALA A 79 4.58 -18.75 -4.16
CA ALA A 79 4.95 -17.44 -3.64
C ALA A 79 4.12 -16.36 -4.36
N CYS A 80 3.56 -15.44 -3.59
CA CYS A 80 2.65 -14.41 -4.11
C CYS A 80 2.67 -13.17 -3.24
N TRP A 81 2.08 -12.09 -3.74
CA TRP A 81 1.68 -10.95 -2.94
C TRP A 81 0.24 -11.15 -2.47
N VAL A 82 -0.07 -10.73 -1.25
CA VAL A 82 -1.39 -10.90 -0.65
C VAL A 82 -1.89 -9.53 -0.21
N ARG A 83 -3.10 -9.17 -0.66
CA ARG A 83 -3.85 -8.06 -0.07
C ARG A 83 -4.73 -8.62 1.04
N PHE A 84 -4.56 -8.19 2.27
CA PHE A 84 -5.37 -8.68 3.39
C PHE A 84 -5.71 -7.58 4.39
N ASP A 85 -6.98 -7.54 4.75
CA ASP A 85 -7.44 -6.67 5.83
C ASP A 85 -6.92 -7.19 7.17
N PHE A 86 -6.72 -6.29 8.14
CA PHE A 86 -6.08 -6.62 9.41
C PHE A 86 -6.59 -5.75 10.55
N SER A 87 -6.96 -6.39 11.65
CA SER A 87 -7.13 -5.78 12.96
C SER A 87 -6.50 -6.65 14.03
N GLY A 88 -5.65 -6.06 14.86
CA GLY A 88 -4.97 -6.69 15.97
C GLY A 88 -5.43 -6.16 17.33
N ARG A 89 -5.61 -7.06 18.29
CA ARG A 89 -6.15 -6.80 19.63
C ARG A 89 -5.37 -7.53 20.71
N ASP A 90 -5.35 -6.96 21.91
CA ASP A 90 -4.90 -7.72 23.10
C ASP A 90 -5.94 -8.78 23.52
N LEU A 91 -5.60 -9.62 24.51
CA LEU A 91 -6.54 -10.63 25.04
C LEU A 91 -7.76 -10.04 25.76
N SER A 92 -7.75 -8.75 26.09
CA SER A 92 -8.93 -8.05 26.65
C SER A 92 -9.85 -7.51 25.54
N GLY A 93 -9.46 -7.65 24.27
CA GLY A 93 -10.20 -7.19 23.11
C GLY A 93 -9.92 -5.73 22.71
N ASN A 94 -8.99 -5.05 23.38
CA ASN A 94 -8.63 -3.67 23.04
C ASN A 94 -7.90 -3.64 21.70
N ILE A 95 -8.27 -2.69 20.84
CA ILE A 95 -7.60 -2.51 19.54
C ILE A 95 -6.20 -1.95 19.77
N VAL A 96 -5.21 -2.62 19.20
CA VAL A 96 -3.80 -2.24 19.24
C VAL A 96 -3.33 -1.68 17.90
N LEU A 97 -3.80 -2.29 16.82
CA LEU A 97 -3.48 -1.89 15.44
C LEU A 97 -4.66 -2.23 14.55
N THR A 98 -5.08 -1.34 13.67
CA THR A 98 -6.17 -1.65 12.72
C THR A 98 -6.01 -0.96 11.39
N ARG A 99 -6.33 -1.68 10.32
CA ARG A 99 -6.45 -1.19 8.95
C ARG A 99 -7.85 -0.67 8.62
N ARG A 100 -8.80 -0.80 9.57
CA ARG A 100 -10.21 -0.49 9.37
C ARG A 100 -10.53 0.89 9.94
N ALA A 101 -10.91 1.82 9.06
CA ALA A 101 -11.29 3.18 9.46
C ALA A 101 -12.39 3.21 10.53
N ALA A 102 -13.41 2.34 10.41
CA ALA A 102 -14.52 2.28 11.37
C ALA A 102 -14.07 1.89 12.78
N GLU A 103 -13.11 0.97 12.89
CA GLU A 103 -12.55 0.59 14.19
C GLU A 103 -11.63 1.67 14.75
N ALA A 104 -10.78 2.28 13.91
CA ALA A 104 -9.98 3.43 14.31
C ALA A 104 -10.88 4.58 14.81
N LYS A 105 -12.04 4.79 14.18
CA LYS A 105 -13.02 5.78 14.61
C LYS A 105 -13.65 5.42 15.95
N LEU A 106 -14.00 4.15 16.16
CA LEU A 106 -14.58 3.64 17.40
C LEU A 106 -13.67 3.92 18.61
N VAL A 107 -12.35 3.80 18.43
CA VAL A 107 -11.37 4.05 19.50
C VAL A 107 -10.75 5.46 19.44
N ASN A 108 -11.31 6.35 18.62
CA ASN A 108 -10.90 7.74 18.47
C ASN A 108 -9.42 7.93 18.06
N THR A 109 -8.90 7.02 17.22
CA THR A 109 -7.56 7.12 16.60
C THR A 109 -7.62 7.38 15.09
N PHE A 110 -8.82 7.44 14.51
CA PHE A 110 -9.01 7.77 13.10
C PHE A 110 -8.38 9.13 12.74
N THR A 111 -7.65 9.16 11.62
CA THR A 111 -7.06 10.38 11.08
C THR A 111 -7.22 10.45 9.55
N LYS A 112 -7.35 11.67 9.01
CA LYS A 112 -7.56 11.92 7.58
C LYS A 112 -6.29 11.76 6.74
N TYR A 113 -5.13 11.72 7.40
CA TYR A 113 -3.82 11.53 6.77
C TYR A 113 -3.52 10.05 6.47
N THR A 114 -4.45 9.13 6.77
CA THR A 114 -4.21 7.70 6.71
C THR A 114 -5.12 7.03 5.71
N HIS A 115 -4.50 6.31 4.78
CA HIS A 115 -5.19 5.51 3.79
C HIS A 115 -5.57 4.14 4.36
N TYR A 116 -6.70 4.07 5.08
CA TYR A 116 -7.23 2.82 5.66
C TYR A 116 -7.65 1.80 4.59
N VAL A 117 -6.68 1.03 4.09
CA VAL A 117 -6.86 -0.07 3.12
C VAL A 117 -6.19 -1.36 3.61
N PRO A 118 -6.50 -2.53 3.05
CA PRO A 118 -5.77 -3.77 3.34
C PRO A 118 -4.25 -3.63 3.24
N TYR A 119 -3.51 -4.40 4.04
CA TYR A 119 -2.08 -4.58 3.81
C TYR A 119 -1.84 -5.19 2.44
N TYR A 120 -0.72 -4.84 1.81
CA TYR A 120 -0.22 -5.51 0.61
C TYR A 120 1.23 -5.93 0.82
N ARG A 121 1.45 -7.24 0.95
CA ARG A 121 2.73 -7.82 1.39
C ARG A 121 3.09 -9.09 0.64
N TYR A 122 4.38 -9.34 0.54
CA TYR A 122 4.92 -10.55 -0.08
C TYR A 122 4.84 -11.75 0.87
N CYS A 123 4.18 -12.81 0.43
CA CYS A 123 4.08 -14.11 1.11
C CYS A 123 4.89 -15.15 0.33
N GLY A 124 6.18 -15.24 0.66
CA GLY A 124 7.12 -16.17 0.03
C GLY A 124 7.10 -17.58 0.65
N THR A 125 8.04 -18.42 0.21
CA THR A 125 8.35 -19.70 0.87
C THR A 125 9.22 -19.53 2.13
N VAL A 126 9.77 -18.33 2.32
CA VAL A 126 10.46 -17.86 3.51
C VAL A 126 9.83 -16.53 3.90
N ASN A 127 9.61 -16.32 5.20
CA ASN A 127 9.03 -15.08 5.68
C ASN A 127 10.07 -13.94 5.68
N THR A 128 9.77 -12.85 4.99
CA THR A 128 10.62 -11.64 4.96
C THR A 128 9.86 -10.36 5.27
N SER A 129 8.52 -10.38 5.28
CA SER A 129 7.72 -9.15 5.29
C SER A 129 6.46 -9.20 6.16
N LEU A 130 6.09 -10.38 6.67
CA LEU A 130 4.85 -10.59 7.42
C LEU A 130 5.15 -10.83 8.90
N MET A 131 4.16 -10.50 9.75
CA MET A 131 4.16 -10.99 11.13
C MET A 131 4.14 -12.52 11.12
N GLU A 132 5.00 -13.15 11.91
CA GLU A 132 5.25 -14.60 11.82
C GLU A 132 3.97 -15.43 11.94
N GLY A 133 3.07 -15.13 12.88
CA GLY A 133 1.80 -15.84 13.01
C GLY A 133 0.88 -15.72 11.79
N THR A 134 0.87 -14.55 11.13
CA THR A 134 0.12 -14.39 9.86
C THR A 134 0.75 -15.17 8.71
N TYR A 135 2.08 -15.20 8.64
CA TYR A 135 2.82 -15.98 7.65
C TYR A 135 2.54 -17.48 7.81
N LEU A 136 2.66 -18.01 9.04
CA LEU A 136 2.35 -19.40 9.35
C LEU A 136 0.91 -19.74 8.96
N ALA A 137 -0.04 -18.86 9.29
CA ALA A 137 -1.44 -19.07 8.94
C ALA A 137 -1.67 -19.12 7.42
N MET A 138 -0.95 -18.30 6.65
CA MET A 138 -1.04 -18.24 5.18
C MET A 138 -0.32 -19.39 4.46
N ARG A 139 0.74 -19.96 5.06
CA ARG A 139 1.61 -20.94 4.39
C ARG A 139 1.36 -22.39 4.81
N ASN A 140 0.81 -22.62 6.00
CA ASN A 140 0.57 -23.96 6.52
C ASN A 140 -0.82 -24.48 6.14
N VAL A 141 -0.99 -25.81 6.21
CA VAL A 141 -2.32 -26.41 6.38
C VAL A 141 -2.72 -26.16 7.82
N LEU A 142 -3.89 -25.55 8.02
CA LEU A 142 -4.47 -25.34 9.32
C LEU A 142 -5.26 -26.57 9.72
N HIS A 143 -4.92 -27.16 10.85
CA HIS A 143 -5.59 -28.35 11.35
C HIS A 143 -6.69 -27.95 12.33
N LEU A 144 -7.94 -28.23 11.95
CA LEU A 144 -9.14 -28.02 12.74
C LEU A 144 -9.54 -29.33 13.41
N SER A 145 -10.08 -29.25 14.63
CA SER A 145 -10.64 -30.43 15.28
C SER A 145 -11.83 -30.98 14.50
N ALA A 146 -12.00 -32.31 14.50
CA ALA A 146 -13.11 -32.97 13.80
C ALA A 146 -14.49 -32.44 14.21
N GLU A 147 -14.68 -32.13 15.50
CA GLU A 147 -15.92 -31.54 16.02
C GLU A 147 -16.15 -30.14 15.44
N TYR A 148 -15.16 -29.25 15.55
CA TYR A 148 -15.25 -27.89 15.01
C TYR A 148 -15.47 -27.88 13.48
N ALA A 149 -14.70 -28.70 12.75
CA ALA A 149 -14.80 -28.79 11.30
C ALA A 149 -16.19 -29.28 10.85
N ALA A 150 -16.73 -30.31 11.51
CA ALA A 150 -18.07 -30.82 11.22
C ALA A 150 -19.16 -29.77 11.48
N ASP A 151 -19.09 -29.07 12.62
CA ASP A 151 -20.09 -28.07 13.02
C ASP A 151 -20.12 -26.85 12.08
N HIS A 152 -18.99 -26.53 11.43
CA HIS A 152 -18.86 -25.39 10.53
C HIS A 152 -18.88 -25.79 9.05
N GLY A 153 -19.06 -27.08 8.72
CA GLY A 153 -19.05 -27.57 7.34
C GLY A 153 -17.70 -27.39 6.64
N LEU A 154 -16.61 -27.48 7.40
CA LEU A 154 -15.24 -27.31 6.92
C LEU A 154 -14.52 -28.66 6.84
N SER A 155 -13.41 -28.68 6.11
CA SER A 155 -12.42 -29.77 6.18
C SER A 155 -11.56 -29.60 7.43
N GLU A 156 -11.16 -30.72 8.05
CA GLU A 156 -10.17 -30.73 9.14
C GLU A 156 -8.84 -30.11 8.69
N ASP A 157 -8.46 -30.34 7.44
CA ASP A 157 -7.35 -29.64 6.79
C ASP A 157 -7.89 -28.43 6.03
N PHE A 158 -7.54 -27.23 6.49
CA PHE A 158 -8.02 -25.97 5.94
C PHE A 158 -6.85 -25.09 5.46
N GLU A 159 -6.99 -24.48 4.29
CA GLU A 159 -5.95 -23.66 3.67
C GLU A 159 -6.52 -22.27 3.34
N LEU A 160 -5.81 -21.20 3.70
CA LEU A 160 -6.28 -19.85 3.38
C LEU A 160 -6.25 -19.60 1.87
N ARG A 161 -7.32 -18.98 1.37
CA ARG A 161 -7.49 -18.54 -0.03
C ARG A 161 -8.18 -17.17 -0.06
N LYS A 162 -8.39 -16.64 -1.26
CA LYS A 162 -9.19 -15.42 -1.46
C LYS A 162 -10.55 -15.54 -0.75
N GLY A 163 -10.93 -14.51 -0.03
CA GLY A 163 -12.15 -14.44 0.79
C GLY A 163 -12.06 -15.16 2.14
N SER A 164 -10.98 -15.90 2.46
CA SER A 164 -10.87 -16.52 3.78
C SER A 164 -10.77 -15.44 4.85
N LYS A 165 -11.63 -15.53 5.87
CA LYS A 165 -11.62 -14.67 7.05
C LYS A 165 -11.35 -15.53 8.27
N VAL A 166 -10.31 -15.18 9.02
CA VAL A 166 -9.89 -15.94 10.21
C VAL A 166 -9.61 -15.03 11.37
N ARG A 167 -9.73 -15.59 12.57
CA ARG A 167 -9.19 -15.02 13.79
C ARG A 167 -8.11 -15.94 14.37
N LEU A 168 -6.96 -15.37 14.66
CA LEU A 168 -5.78 -16.05 15.16
C LEU A 168 -5.51 -15.62 16.61
N TYR A 169 -5.19 -16.56 17.48
CA TYR A 169 -4.80 -16.31 18.87
C TYR A 169 -3.35 -16.71 19.04
N LEU A 170 -2.46 -15.73 18.99
CA LEU A 170 -1.03 -15.91 18.84
C LEU A 170 -0.30 -15.76 20.19
N PRO A 171 0.61 -16.67 20.55
CA PRO A 171 1.58 -16.42 21.61
C PRO A 171 2.62 -15.39 21.16
N SER A 172 3.26 -14.70 22.09
CA SER A 172 4.10 -13.53 21.80
C SER A 172 5.29 -13.83 20.88
N ARG A 173 5.83 -15.05 20.95
CA ARG A 173 6.99 -15.50 20.14
C ARG A 173 6.79 -15.40 18.63
N ILE A 174 5.55 -15.43 18.13
CA ILE A 174 5.21 -15.30 16.71
C ILE A 174 4.41 -14.02 16.40
N VAL A 175 4.40 -13.07 17.34
CA VAL A 175 3.81 -11.74 17.17
C VAL A 175 4.91 -10.72 16.87
N SER A 176 5.76 -10.43 17.86
CA SER A 176 6.88 -9.49 17.73
C SER A 176 7.75 -9.56 18.98
N SER A 177 9.08 -9.53 18.80
CA SER A 177 10.03 -9.47 19.91
C SER A 177 10.00 -8.14 20.66
N SER A 178 9.52 -7.06 20.02
CA SER A 178 9.50 -5.70 20.57
C SER A 178 8.11 -5.21 20.99
N GLY A 179 7.08 -6.06 20.86
CA GLY A 179 5.68 -5.65 21.00
C GLY A 179 5.08 -5.16 19.68
N VAL A 180 3.83 -4.70 19.73
CA VAL A 180 3.07 -4.24 18.57
C VAL A 180 2.57 -2.83 18.81
N GLU A 181 2.88 -1.94 17.88
CA GLU A 181 2.41 -0.56 17.87
C GLU A 181 2.04 -0.21 16.43
N GLY A 182 0.92 0.48 16.24
CA GLY A 182 0.58 1.07 14.94
C GLY A 182 1.44 2.30 14.67
N GLN A 183 1.51 2.73 13.41
CA GLN A 183 2.15 3.99 13.03
C GLN A 183 1.36 4.66 11.92
N GLY A 184 1.46 5.99 11.80
CA GLY A 184 0.87 6.73 10.68
C GLY A 184 -0.65 6.59 10.62
N GLY A 185 -1.32 6.57 11.78
CA GLY A 185 -2.77 6.53 11.93
C GLY A 185 -3.40 5.14 12.03
N TYR A 186 -2.61 4.06 11.95
CA TYR A 186 -3.10 2.69 12.17
C TYR A 186 -3.09 2.26 13.64
N GLU A 187 -2.72 3.17 14.55
CA GLU A 187 -2.68 2.94 15.99
C GLU A 187 -4.07 2.60 16.54
N GLY A 188 -4.11 1.62 17.44
CA GLY A 188 -5.21 1.45 18.37
C GLY A 188 -5.09 2.37 19.59
N GLN A 189 -5.98 2.18 20.56
CA GLN A 189 -5.97 2.96 21.79
C GLN A 189 -4.72 2.71 22.65
N TYR A 190 -4.11 1.53 22.49
CA TYR A 190 -2.98 1.07 23.29
C TYR A 190 -1.96 0.36 22.42
N SER A 191 -0.67 0.45 22.78
CA SER A 191 0.34 -0.44 22.24
C SER A 191 0.39 -1.76 23.03
N LEU A 192 0.79 -2.84 22.36
CA LEU A 192 1.03 -4.13 22.99
C LEU A 192 2.50 -4.23 23.37
N SER A 193 2.80 -4.41 24.65
CA SER A 193 4.17 -4.66 25.10
C SER A 193 4.70 -5.99 24.54
N SER A 194 6.03 -6.11 24.41
CA SER A 194 6.69 -7.39 24.15
C SER A 194 6.24 -8.47 25.12
N GLN A 195 6.35 -9.75 24.73
CA GLN A 195 6.00 -10.88 25.61
C GLN A 195 4.52 -10.86 26.02
N ARG A 196 3.62 -10.53 25.08
CA ARG A 196 2.17 -10.61 25.28
C ARG A 196 1.50 -11.33 24.11
N PRO A 197 0.51 -12.20 24.38
CA PRO A 197 -0.31 -12.78 23.33
C PRO A 197 -1.12 -11.73 22.57
N PHE A 198 -1.48 -12.06 21.34
CA PHE A 198 -2.15 -11.15 20.41
C PHE A 198 -3.27 -11.86 19.64
N ILE A 199 -4.40 -11.18 19.47
CA ILE A 199 -5.52 -11.65 18.68
C ILE A 199 -5.52 -10.89 17.36
N ILE A 200 -5.52 -11.60 16.25
CA ILE A 200 -5.60 -11.00 14.91
C ILE A 200 -6.89 -11.44 14.28
N GLU A 201 -7.67 -10.50 13.77
CA GLU A 201 -8.69 -10.77 12.77
C GLU A 201 -8.18 -10.28 11.41
N MET A 202 -8.20 -11.17 10.42
CA MET A 202 -7.73 -10.86 9.07
C MET A 202 -8.62 -11.49 8.01
N GLU A 203 -8.70 -10.82 6.86
CA GLU A 203 -9.43 -11.30 5.69
C GLU A 203 -8.55 -11.21 4.45
N ILE A 204 -8.41 -12.31 3.72
CA ILE A 204 -7.66 -12.35 2.47
C ILE A 204 -8.53 -11.72 1.37
N ARG A 205 -8.16 -10.53 0.93
CA ARG A 205 -8.90 -9.79 -0.10
C ARG A 205 -8.49 -10.22 -1.49
N GLU A 206 -7.18 -10.28 -1.76
CA GLU A 206 -6.66 -10.67 -3.07
C GLU A 206 -5.34 -11.44 -2.96
N ILE A 207 -5.10 -12.31 -3.94
CA ILE A 207 -3.83 -13.02 -4.13
C ILE A 207 -3.27 -12.60 -5.48
N VAL A 208 -2.16 -11.89 -5.47
CA VAL A 208 -1.52 -11.32 -6.64
C VAL A 208 -0.22 -12.06 -6.91
N LYS A 209 -0.19 -12.90 -7.94
CA LYS A 209 1.04 -13.64 -8.29
C LYS A 209 2.08 -12.68 -8.85
N ASN A 210 1.68 -11.84 -9.81
CA ASN A 210 2.54 -10.91 -10.51
C ASN A 210 2.14 -9.45 -10.18
N PRO A 211 2.83 -8.77 -9.26
CA PRO A 211 2.45 -7.43 -8.84
C PRO A 211 2.67 -6.37 -9.93
N LEU A 212 3.68 -6.54 -10.80
CA LEU A 212 3.94 -5.61 -11.91
C LEU A 212 2.83 -5.64 -12.96
N GLU A 213 2.40 -6.84 -13.34
CA GLU A 213 1.28 -7.03 -14.28
C GLU A 213 -0.04 -6.54 -13.67
N SER A 214 -0.25 -6.81 -12.39
CA SER A 214 -1.41 -6.32 -11.64
C SER A 214 -1.47 -4.79 -11.65
N GLU A 215 -0.36 -4.12 -11.36
CA GLU A 215 -0.25 -2.66 -11.34
C GLU A 215 -0.44 -2.06 -12.74
N GLY A 216 0.21 -2.63 -13.77
CA GLY A 216 0.05 -2.18 -15.15
C GLY A 216 -1.39 -2.32 -15.65
N SER A 217 -2.03 -3.45 -15.36
CA SER A 217 -3.45 -3.70 -15.69
C SER A 217 -4.37 -2.68 -15.01
N GLU A 218 -4.04 -2.27 -13.79
CA GLU A 218 -4.80 -1.27 -13.03
C GLU A 218 -4.70 0.12 -13.69
N VAL A 219 -3.50 0.54 -14.09
CA VAL A 219 -3.29 1.79 -14.85
C VAL A 219 -4.05 1.78 -16.18
N ASP A 220 -3.92 0.71 -16.96
CA ASP A 220 -4.57 0.60 -18.27
C ASP A 220 -6.11 0.60 -18.14
N SER A 221 -6.63 -0.08 -17.12
CA SER A 221 -8.06 -0.12 -16.82
C SER A 221 -8.59 1.23 -16.33
N PHE A 222 -7.81 1.95 -15.53
CA PHE A 222 -8.13 3.30 -15.09
C PHE A 222 -8.24 4.25 -16.30
N CYS A 223 -7.26 4.21 -17.21
CA CYS A 223 -7.30 4.98 -18.44
C CYS A 223 -8.52 4.63 -19.30
N ALA A 224 -8.77 3.34 -19.52
CA ALA A 224 -9.93 2.87 -20.29
C ALA A 224 -11.26 3.35 -19.70
N ALA A 225 -11.42 3.33 -18.38
CA ALA A 225 -12.61 3.82 -17.70
C ALA A 225 -12.73 5.36 -17.73
N ASN A 226 -11.61 6.06 -17.91
CA ASN A 226 -11.52 7.51 -17.94
C ASN A 226 -11.23 8.05 -19.35
N GLY A 227 -11.81 7.48 -20.39
CA GLY A 227 -11.73 8.04 -21.74
C GLY A 227 -10.59 7.49 -22.61
N SER A 228 -10.06 6.31 -22.27
CA SER A 228 -9.11 5.53 -23.08
C SER A 228 -7.78 6.20 -23.38
N GLN A 229 -6.81 5.38 -23.77
CA GLN A 229 -5.43 5.77 -24.04
C GLN A 229 -5.03 5.56 -25.50
N TRP A 230 -4.22 6.48 -26.03
CA TRP A 230 -3.51 6.34 -27.29
C TRP A 230 -2.02 6.08 -27.02
N LEU A 231 -1.45 5.11 -27.71
CA LEU A 231 -0.07 4.69 -27.46
C LEU A 231 0.90 5.28 -28.49
N TYR A 232 1.97 5.91 -28.03
CA TYR A 232 3.10 6.22 -28.89
C TYR A 232 4.12 5.09 -28.89
N THR A 233 4.51 4.66 -30.09
CA THR A 233 5.37 3.49 -30.31
C THR A 233 6.38 3.79 -31.41
N THR A 234 7.51 3.09 -31.39
CA THR A 234 8.56 3.29 -32.40
C THR A 234 8.09 2.90 -33.82
N GLU A 235 7.20 1.92 -33.95
CA GLU A 235 6.72 1.39 -35.24
C GLU A 235 5.44 2.11 -35.71
N GLY A 236 4.50 2.37 -34.80
CA GLY A 236 3.31 3.19 -35.01
C GLY A 236 2.26 2.58 -35.94
N ASP A 237 2.03 1.27 -35.86
CA ASP A 237 1.26 0.51 -36.85
C ASP A 237 0.14 -0.38 -36.29
N GLU A 238 -0.15 -0.31 -34.98
CA GLU A 238 -1.29 -0.99 -34.34
C GLU A 238 -2.49 -0.03 -34.15
N GLU A 239 -3.71 -0.57 -34.14
CA GLU A 239 -4.92 0.20 -33.84
C GLU A 239 -4.83 0.80 -32.43
N GLY A 240 -5.09 2.11 -32.30
CA GLY A 240 -4.90 2.83 -31.04
C GLY A 240 -3.44 3.25 -30.78
N SER A 241 -2.58 3.21 -31.80
CA SER A 241 -1.18 3.61 -31.68
C SER A 241 -0.65 4.43 -32.86
N SER A 242 0.42 5.18 -32.63
CA SER A 242 1.17 5.86 -33.70
C SER A 242 2.62 6.12 -33.28
N LYS A 243 3.45 6.64 -34.19
CA LYS A 243 4.71 7.27 -33.78
C LYS A 243 4.45 8.58 -33.05
N ILE A 244 5.43 9.03 -32.26
CA ILE A 244 5.39 10.37 -31.65
C ILE A 244 5.29 11.42 -32.79
N PRO A 245 4.28 12.27 -32.78
CA PRO A 245 4.12 13.35 -33.74
C PRO A 245 5.31 14.33 -33.72
N THR A 246 5.75 14.79 -34.89
CA THR A 246 6.85 15.76 -35.01
C THR A 246 6.38 17.22 -35.06
N GLY A 247 5.07 17.46 -35.05
CA GLY A 247 4.50 18.80 -35.02
C GLY A 247 2.97 18.81 -34.91
N TYR A 248 2.42 19.99 -34.65
CA TYR A 248 0.99 20.18 -34.36
C TYR A 248 0.06 19.79 -35.51
N ASP A 249 0.51 19.83 -36.77
CA ASP A 249 -0.34 19.47 -37.93
C ASP A 249 -0.75 17.99 -37.94
N ASP A 250 0.02 17.12 -37.29
CA ASP A 250 -0.30 15.69 -37.21
C ASP A 250 -1.69 15.47 -36.60
N GLU A 251 -2.46 14.55 -37.18
CA GLU A 251 -3.80 14.22 -36.67
C GLU A 251 -3.75 13.45 -35.35
N ASN A 252 -2.62 12.82 -35.03
CA ASN A 252 -2.39 12.07 -33.79
C ASN A 252 -1.59 12.90 -32.77
N HIS A 253 -1.49 14.22 -32.97
CA HIS A 253 -0.93 15.14 -31.98
C HIS A 253 -1.66 15.01 -30.62
N PRO A 254 -0.94 15.00 -29.47
CA PRO A 254 -1.52 14.82 -28.13
C PRO A 254 -2.79 15.66 -27.89
N TYR A 255 -2.73 16.94 -28.26
CA TYR A 255 -3.81 17.91 -28.03
C TYR A 255 -5.05 17.70 -28.92
N LYS A 256 -4.99 16.84 -29.94
CA LYS A 256 -6.12 16.53 -30.85
C LYS A 256 -6.77 15.19 -30.53
N LEU A 257 -6.08 14.31 -29.82
CA LEU A 257 -6.54 12.94 -29.57
C LEU A 257 -7.80 12.89 -28.69
N ARG A 258 -8.04 13.93 -27.88
CA ARG A 258 -9.26 14.07 -27.09
C ARG A 258 -10.52 14.15 -27.97
N GLU A 259 -10.44 14.76 -29.17
CA GLU A 259 -11.55 14.79 -30.14
C GLU A 259 -11.84 13.42 -30.75
N LYS A 260 -10.86 12.52 -30.74
CA LYS A 260 -10.97 11.12 -31.19
C LYS A 260 -11.41 10.17 -30.07
N GLY A 261 -11.69 10.69 -28.87
CA GLY A 261 -12.13 9.91 -27.72
C GLY A 261 -10.99 9.25 -26.93
N TYR A 262 -9.77 9.75 -27.04
CA TYR A 262 -8.63 9.35 -26.22
C TYR A 262 -8.25 10.49 -25.28
N ARG A 263 -8.53 10.32 -23.99
CA ARG A 263 -8.15 11.27 -22.94
C ARG A 263 -6.66 11.19 -22.65
N TRP A 264 -6.13 9.97 -22.63
CA TRP A 264 -4.76 9.69 -22.21
C TRP A 264 -3.87 9.43 -23.42
N VAL A 265 -2.63 9.89 -23.37
CA VAL A 265 -1.60 9.57 -24.39
C VAL A 265 -0.32 9.12 -23.71
N SER A 266 0.43 8.20 -24.30
CA SER A 266 1.77 7.87 -23.78
C SER A 266 2.64 9.12 -23.73
N ALA A 267 3.32 9.36 -22.61
CA ALA A 267 4.24 10.49 -22.48
C ALA A 267 5.49 10.33 -23.36
N CYS A 268 5.87 9.09 -23.67
CA CYS A 268 6.97 8.74 -24.57
C CYS A 268 6.75 7.36 -25.21
N ASP A 269 7.62 6.96 -26.12
CA ASP A 269 7.60 5.64 -26.79
C ASP A 269 8.55 4.62 -26.14
N SER A 270 9.20 4.97 -25.04
CA SER A 270 10.26 4.17 -24.40
C SER A 270 9.88 3.62 -23.02
N VAL A 271 8.80 4.11 -22.42
CA VAL A 271 8.33 3.69 -21.09
C VAL A 271 6.85 3.38 -21.12
N ALA A 272 6.48 2.20 -20.61
CA ALA A 272 5.09 1.78 -20.48
C ALA A 272 4.39 2.47 -19.31
N GLN A 273 3.07 2.63 -19.42
CA GLN A 273 2.18 3.08 -18.34
C GLN A 273 2.66 4.39 -17.68
N VAL A 274 3.08 5.34 -18.50
CA VAL A 274 3.17 6.76 -18.18
C VAL A 274 2.26 7.46 -19.18
N TYR A 275 1.04 7.75 -18.77
CA TYR A 275 0.04 8.35 -19.64
C TYR A 275 -0.34 9.74 -19.15
N VAL A 276 -0.50 10.69 -20.07
CA VAL A 276 -0.82 12.08 -19.77
C VAL A 276 -2.11 12.50 -20.48
N ASP A 277 -2.99 13.20 -19.77
CA ASP A 277 -4.06 14.02 -20.32
C ASP A 277 -3.54 15.46 -20.42
N VAL A 278 -3.09 15.82 -21.62
CA VAL A 278 -2.57 17.17 -21.92
C VAL A 278 -3.69 18.20 -22.10
N CYS A 279 -4.95 17.81 -22.02
CA CYS A 279 -6.10 18.68 -22.26
C CYS A 279 -6.99 18.82 -21.01
N TYR A 280 -6.49 18.38 -19.85
CA TYR A 280 -7.21 18.43 -18.59
C TYR A 280 -7.60 19.86 -18.22
N ASP A 281 -8.84 20.03 -17.78
CA ASP A 281 -9.35 21.28 -17.26
C ASP A 281 -10.08 21.05 -15.93
N PRO A 282 -9.47 21.40 -14.78
CA PRO A 282 -10.09 21.17 -13.47
C PRO A 282 -11.38 21.96 -13.28
N THR A 283 -11.64 23.00 -14.09
CA THR A 283 -12.83 23.84 -13.97
C THR A 283 -14.07 23.21 -14.62
N LYS A 284 -13.89 22.11 -15.36
CA LYS A 284 -14.97 21.40 -16.05
C LYS A 284 -15.33 20.11 -15.32
N ALA A 285 -16.58 20.01 -14.89
CA ALA A 285 -17.09 18.80 -14.25
C ALA A 285 -17.03 17.54 -15.15
N SER A 286 -16.97 17.71 -16.48
CA SER A 286 -16.74 16.60 -17.43
C SER A 286 -15.36 15.95 -17.30
N ASP A 287 -14.42 16.64 -16.67
CA ASP A 287 -13.02 16.22 -16.53
C ASP A 287 -12.77 15.59 -15.17
N TYR A 288 -13.78 15.47 -14.31
CA TYR A 288 -13.64 14.74 -13.05
C TYR A 288 -13.32 13.28 -13.33
N LEU A 289 -12.34 12.75 -12.60
CA LEU A 289 -11.91 11.36 -12.71
C LEU A 289 -12.96 10.44 -12.07
N ASN A 290 -13.23 9.33 -12.72
CA ASN A 290 -14.00 8.23 -12.16
C ASN A 290 -13.06 7.22 -11.51
N PHE A 291 -13.09 7.16 -10.18
CA PHE A 291 -12.32 6.22 -9.37
C PHE A 291 -13.00 4.85 -9.17
N ASN A 292 -14.21 4.66 -9.70
CA ASN A 292 -14.89 3.36 -9.74
C ASN A 292 -14.73 2.72 -11.13
N PHE A 293 -13.88 1.70 -11.24
CA PHE A 293 -13.61 1.05 -12.52
C PHE A 293 -13.29 -0.44 -12.37
N PRO A 294 -13.66 -1.28 -13.34
CA PRO A 294 -13.25 -2.68 -13.37
C PRO A 294 -11.78 -2.78 -13.78
N VAL A 295 -10.97 -3.51 -13.02
CA VAL A 295 -9.61 -3.85 -13.42
C VAL A 295 -9.63 -5.13 -14.24
N ARG A 296 -9.04 -5.07 -15.43
CA ARG A 296 -9.05 -6.16 -16.40
C ARG A 296 -7.65 -6.54 -16.83
N SER A 297 -7.45 -7.82 -17.12
CA SER A 297 -6.23 -8.30 -17.75
C SER A 297 -6.17 -7.86 -19.22
N GLU A 298 -5.02 -8.06 -19.86
CA GLU A 298 -4.87 -7.83 -21.31
C GLU A 298 -5.88 -8.62 -22.15
N LYS A 299 -6.31 -9.79 -21.67
CA LYS A 299 -7.30 -10.63 -22.33
C LYS A 299 -8.74 -10.17 -22.04
N ASN A 300 -8.90 -9.01 -21.43
CA ASN A 300 -10.17 -8.40 -21.04
C ASN A 300 -10.94 -9.19 -19.96
N GLU A 301 -10.26 -10.08 -19.23
CA GLU A 301 -10.83 -10.82 -18.11
C GLU A 301 -10.92 -9.92 -16.89
N LEU A 302 -12.06 -9.91 -16.19
CA LEU A 302 -12.21 -9.14 -14.96
C LEU A 302 -11.32 -9.74 -13.88
N LEU A 303 -10.41 -8.93 -13.33
CA LEU A 303 -9.54 -9.32 -12.23
C LEU A 303 -10.18 -8.95 -10.89
N TRP A 304 -10.53 -7.68 -10.70
CA TRP A 304 -11.28 -7.16 -9.55
C TRP A 304 -11.94 -5.83 -9.92
N ASP A 305 -12.84 -5.33 -9.06
CA ASP A 305 -13.40 -3.98 -9.20
C ASP A 305 -12.66 -3.01 -8.27
N ASN A 306 -12.07 -1.96 -8.83
CA ASN A 306 -11.63 -0.83 -8.04
C ASN A 306 -12.84 0.01 -7.61
N LYS A 307 -12.83 0.46 -6.36
CA LYS A 307 -13.85 1.35 -5.80
C LYS A 307 -13.20 2.64 -5.39
N ALA A 308 -13.93 3.74 -5.57
CA ALA A 308 -13.53 5.02 -5.02
C ALA A 308 -13.34 4.88 -3.51
N TYR A 309 -12.30 5.54 -2.98
CA TYR A 309 -12.01 5.51 -1.56
C TYR A 309 -13.13 6.23 -0.79
N ASP A 310 -13.89 5.44 -0.04
CA ASP A 310 -14.99 5.90 0.81
C ASP A 310 -14.97 5.09 2.11
N VAL A 311 -14.65 5.78 3.20
CA VAL A 311 -14.60 5.21 4.55
C VAL A 311 -15.77 5.68 5.41
N GLY A 312 -16.73 6.40 4.82
CA GLY A 312 -17.89 6.95 5.52
C GLY A 312 -17.58 8.13 6.44
N PHE A 313 -16.37 8.70 6.37
CA PHE A 313 -15.94 9.84 7.19
C PHE A 313 -15.32 10.93 6.33
N GLU A 314 -15.59 12.20 6.65
CA GLU A 314 -15.00 13.34 5.95
C GLU A 314 -13.46 13.22 5.84
N PRO A 315 -12.86 13.52 4.67
CA PRO A 315 -13.52 14.03 3.45
C PRO A 315 -14.11 12.94 2.53
N TYR A 316 -13.84 11.66 2.82
CA TYR A 316 -14.17 10.48 2.02
C TYR A 316 -15.42 9.76 2.54
N ASN A 317 -16.57 10.38 2.36
CA ASN A 317 -17.89 9.94 2.86
C ASN A 317 -19.02 10.09 1.81
N GLY A 318 -18.68 10.08 0.52
CA GLY A 318 -19.61 10.37 -0.56
C GLY A 318 -19.97 11.85 -0.73
N SER A 319 -19.15 12.76 -0.19
CA SER A 319 -19.27 14.21 -0.41
C SER A 319 -18.98 14.61 -1.86
N ASP A 320 -19.28 15.87 -2.22
CA ASP A 320 -18.97 16.49 -3.51
C ASP A 320 -17.49 16.91 -3.63
N LEU A 321 -16.58 16.06 -3.14
CA LEU A 321 -15.16 16.37 -2.96
C LEU A 321 -14.49 16.94 -4.21
N GLU A 322 -14.70 16.32 -5.37
CA GLU A 322 -14.13 16.80 -6.64
C GLU A 322 -14.64 18.19 -7.02
N ALA A 323 -15.91 18.51 -6.73
CA ALA A 323 -16.46 19.84 -7.00
C ALA A 323 -15.87 20.90 -6.06
N ARG A 324 -15.67 20.57 -4.77
CA ARG A 324 -15.01 21.45 -3.81
C ARG A 324 -13.56 21.73 -4.20
N ILE A 325 -12.83 20.70 -4.64
CA ILE A 325 -11.45 20.85 -5.13
C ILE A 325 -11.43 21.70 -6.40
N SER A 326 -12.28 21.41 -7.38
CA SER A 326 -12.40 22.20 -8.61
C SER A 326 -12.65 23.70 -8.34
N GLU A 327 -13.60 24.01 -7.45
CA GLU A 327 -13.88 25.39 -7.02
C GLU A 327 -12.67 26.07 -6.36
N ALA A 328 -11.92 25.33 -5.53
CA ALA A 328 -10.70 25.84 -4.91
C ALA A 328 -9.61 26.13 -5.95
N LEU A 329 -9.38 25.20 -6.88
CA LEU A 329 -8.40 25.37 -7.96
C LEU A 329 -8.76 26.57 -8.85
N LYS A 330 -10.05 26.71 -9.21
CA LYS A 330 -10.54 27.85 -10.00
C LYS A 330 -10.28 29.17 -9.28
N LYS A 331 -10.61 29.27 -7.99
CA LYS A 331 -10.39 30.49 -7.21
C LYS A 331 -8.92 30.83 -7.03
N ARG A 332 -8.04 29.84 -6.92
CA ARG A 332 -6.60 30.08 -6.75
C ARG A 332 -5.93 30.54 -8.04
N PHE A 333 -6.19 29.85 -9.14
CA PHE A 333 -5.40 30.01 -10.36
C PHE A 333 -6.13 30.82 -11.45
N HIS A 334 -7.45 30.93 -11.41
CA HIS A 334 -8.30 31.52 -12.45
C HIS A 334 -9.49 32.30 -11.86
N ALA A 335 -9.27 33.08 -10.79
CA ALA A 335 -10.36 33.73 -10.04
C ALA A 335 -11.18 34.73 -10.86
N ASP A 336 -10.49 35.45 -11.75
CA ASP A 336 -11.02 36.63 -12.47
C ASP A 336 -11.18 36.40 -13.99
N GLU A 337 -10.80 35.23 -14.51
CA GLU A 337 -10.83 34.89 -15.94
C GLU A 337 -11.32 33.46 -16.20
N ASP A 338 -11.97 33.24 -17.33
CA ASP A 338 -12.24 31.87 -17.80
C ASP A 338 -10.91 31.24 -18.22
N TYR A 339 -10.56 30.08 -17.63
CA TYR A 339 -9.32 29.38 -17.97
C TYR A 339 -9.27 29.07 -19.47
N LYS A 340 -8.15 29.47 -20.07
CA LYS A 340 -7.84 29.30 -21.47
C LYS A 340 -6.64 28.38 -21.60
N HIS A 341 -6.87 27.21 -22.17
CA HIS A 341 -5.86 26.16 -22.22
C HIS A 341 -4.78 26.49 -23.28
N PRO A 342 -3.52 26.79 -22.90
CA PRO A 342 -2.51 27.32 -23.83
C PRO A 342 -2.27 26.43 -25.06
N GLY A 343 -2.05 25.12 -24.85
CA GLY A 343 -1.81 24.16 -25.94
C GLY A 343 -3.01 23.86 -26.85
N LEU A 344 -4.23 24.28 -26.47
CA LEU A 344 -5.43 24.17 -27.31
C LEU A 344 -5.72 25.48 -28.07
N GLU A 345 -5.32 26.63 -27.51
CA GLU A 345 -5.55 27.93 -28.12
C GLU A 345 -4.52 28.29 -29.19
N SER A 346 -3.25 27.96 -28.96
CA SER A 346 -2.16 28.32 -29.85
C SER A 346 -1.31 27.12 -30.25
N ARG A 347 -1.07 27.02 -31.56
CA ARG A 347 -0.15 26.03 -32.15
C ARG A 347 1.31 26.33 -31.85
N ASP A 348 1.60 27.58 -31.48
CA ASP A 348 2.92 28.10 -31.15
C ASP A 348 3.06 28.35 -29.65
N ALA A 349 2.21 27.73 -28.81
CA ALA A 349 2.34 27.83 -27.37
C ALA A 349 3.68 27.23 -26.93
N ASP A 350 4.46 28.00 -26.16
CA ASP A 350 5.76 27.56 -25.67
C ASP A 350 5.58 26.38 -24.70
N SER A 351 6.13 25.23 -25.08
CA SER A 351 6.30 24.08 -24.18
C SER A 351 7.47 24.31 -23.24
N VAL A 352 7.47 23.66 -22.08
CA VAL A 352 8.64 23.64 -21.18
C VAL A 352 9.87 23.10 -21.93
N GLY A 353 9.71 22.02 -22.71
CA GLY A 353 10.81 21.42 -23.46
C GLY A 353 11.81 20.68 -22.56
N MET A 354 12.80 20.04 -23.18
CA MET A 354 13.75 19.16 -22.47
C MET A 354 14.73 19.90 -21.56
N ASP A 355 15.00 21.18 -21.86
CA ASP A 355 15.95 22.02 -21.13
C ASP A 355 15.24 23.12 -20.30
N GLY A 356 13.91 23.14 -20.29
CA GLY A 356 13.14 24.18 -19.63
C GLY A 356 12.89 23.91 -18.15
N GLU A 357 12.85 24.98 -17.38
CA GLU A 357 12.49 24.95 -15.96
C GLU A 357 11.02 25.24 -15.77
N ALA A 358 10.39 24.60 -14.79
CA ALA A 358 8.96 24.79 -14.52
C ALA A 358 8.68 24.88 -13.03
N ARG A 359 7.65 25.64 -12.67
CA ARG A 359 7.10 25.68 -11.31
C ARG A 359 5.76 24.95 -11.31
N ILE A 360 5.66 23.93 -10.47
CA ILE A 360 4.58 22.93 -10.53
C ILE A 360 3.76 22.97 -9.25
N TRP A 361 2.45 23.17 -9.39
CA TRP A 361 1.47 22.87 -8.35
C TRP A 361 0.84 21.52 -8.63
N TYR A 362 0.59 20.71 -7.60
CA TYR A 362 0.10 19.35 -7.79
C TYR A 362 -0.89 18.90 -6.72
N ILE A 363 -1.76 17.98 -7.14
CA ILE A 363 -2.51 17.06 -6.28
C ILE A 363 -2.06 15.65 -6.64
N ALA A 364 -1.59 14.88 -5.66
CA ALA A 364 -1.11 13.53 -5.84
C ALA A 364 -2.08 12.51 -5.22
N ARG A 365 -2.54 11.56 -6.02
CA ARG A 365 -3.60 10.62 -5.66
C ARG A 365 -3.27 9.17 -5.97
N MET A 366 -3.87 8.27 -5.22
CA MET A 366 -4.02 6.87 -5.60
C MET A 366 -5.15 6.73 -6.63
N LEU A 367 -5.23 5.59 -7.33
CA LEU A 367 -6.28 5.36 -8.33
C LEU A 367 -7.68 5.11 -7.75
N ASP A 368 -7.82 4.97 -6.44
CA ASP A 368 -9.10 5.03 -5.73
C ASP A 368 -9.52 6.48 -5.37
N GLY A 369 -8.70 7.49 -5.67
CA GLY A 369 -9.00 8.89 -5.43
C GLY A 369 -8.52 9.42 -4.07
N PHE A 370 -7.90 8.59 -3.23
CA PHE A 370 -7.26 9.06 -2.00
C PHE A 370 -6.12 10.04 -2.32
N ILE A 371 -6.19 11.24 -1.75
CA ILE A 371 -5.16 12.28 -1.88
C ILE A 371 -4.18 12.07 -0.74
N TYR A 372 -2.96 11.72 -1.08
CA TYR A 372 -1.91 11.46 -0.09
C TYR A 372 -0.92 12.63 0.06
N ASP A 373 -0.87 13.53 -0.93
CA ASP A 373 -0.02 14.70 -0.91
C ASP A 373 -0.51 15.79 -1.88
N THR A 374 -0.23 17.04 -1.54
CA THR A 374 -0.48 18.21 -2.38
C THR A 374 0.29 19.41 -1.85
N ASN A 375 0.82 20.24 -2.74
CA ASN A 375 1.39 21.54 -2.37
C ASN A 375 0.38 22.69 -2.45
N ILE A 376 -0.91 22.43 -2.75
CA ILE A 376 -1.96 23.45 -2.88
C ILE A 376 -2.73 23.58 -1.57
N ASP A 377 -2.65 24.74 -0.92
CA ASP A 377 -3.14 24.93 0.45
C ASP A 377 -4.65 24.76 0.60
N GLU A 378 -5.43 25.25 -0.35
CA GLU A 378 -6.88 25.12 -0.35
C GLU A 378 -7.31 23.64 -0.46
N VAL A 379 -6.52 22.83 -1.17
CA VAL A 379 -6.74 21.38 -1.25
C VAL A 379 -6.31 20.71 0.06
N LYS A 380 -5.18 21.10 0.66
CA LYS A 380 -4.80 20.62 2.00
C LYS A 380 -5.91 20.90 3.02
N GLU A 381 -6.48 22.10 3.00
CA GLU A 381 -7.56 22.48 3.91
C GLU A 381 -8.81 21.61 3.74
N ILE A 382 -9.20 21.36 2.48
CA ILE A 382 -10.32 20.48 2.15
C ILE A 382 -10.10 19.05 2.68
N ILE A 383 -8.89 18.51 2.52
CA ILE A 383 -8.60 17.09 2.83
C ILE A 383 -8.22 16.89 4.28
N TYR A 384 -7.29 17.68 4.78
CA TYR A 384 -6.62 17.47 6.07
C TYR A 384 -7.11 18.44 7.15
N GLY A 385 -7.65 19.60 6.76
CA GLY A 385 -7.96 20.71 7.66
C GLY A 385 -6.88 21.80 7.63
N GLU A 386 -6.95 22.76 8.56
CA GLU A 386 -6.01 23.89 8.64
C GLU A 386 -4.55 23.39 8.60
N ALA A 387 -3.78 23.88 7.63
CA ALA A 387 -2.41 23.46 7.40
C ALA A 387 -1.43 24.31 8.22
N ASP A 388 -0.44 23.67 8.85
CA ASP A 388 0.58 24.35 9.67
C ASP A 388 1.59 25.17 8.84
N SER A 389 1.62 24.98 7.52
CA SER A 389 2.56 25.66 6.61
C SER A 389 1.96 25.92 5.23
N GLU A 390 2.19 27.12 4.71
CA GLU A 390 1.88 27.49 3.32
C GLU A 390 2.68 26.62 2.34
N GLY A 391 2.01 26.21 1.27
CA GLY A 391 2.58 25.44 0.19
C GLY A 391 3.33 26.32 -0.80
N SER A 392 4.35 25.73 -1.43
CA SER A 392 5.11 26.36 -2.50
C SER A 392 5.10 25.48 -3.74
N ALA A 393 5.13 26.12 -4.91
CA ALA A 393 5.35 25.42 -6.17
C ALA A 393 6.64 24.60 -6.10
N LEU A 394 6.60 23.38 -6.62
CA LEU A 394 7.78 22.55 -6.82
C LEU A 394 8.57 23.08 -8.01
N THR A 395 9.86 23.33 -7.86
CA THR A 395 10.74 23.70 -8.97
C THR A 395 11.21 22.44 -9.70
N TYR A 396 10.87 22.30 -10.97
CA TYR A 396 11.40 21.29 -11.88
C TYR A 396 12.54 21.89 -12.71
N THR A 397 13.72 21.26 -12.65
CA THR A 397 14.88 21.60 -13.46
C THR A 397 15.47 20.32 -14.05
N PRO A 398 15.61 20.20 -15.39
CA PRO A 398 16.11 18.98 -16.04
C PRO A 398 17.52 18.54 -15.63
N ASP A 399 18.41 19.50 -15.31
CA ASP A 399 19.85 19.26 -15.08
C ASP A 399 20.27 19.12 -13.60
N GLU A 400 19.36 19.34 -12.65
CA GLU A 400 19.66 19.20 -11.22
C GLU A 400 19.43 17.76 -10.70
N ASP A 401 19.90 17.49 -9.49
CA ASP A 401 19.67 16.20 -8.82
C ASP A 401 18.15 15.95 -8.64
N GLN A 402 17.58 15.20 -9.59
CA GLN A 402 16.17 14.82 -9.60
C GLN A 402 15.81 13.77 -8.53
N SER A 403 16.72 13.40 -7.62
CA SER A 403 16.42 12.42 -6.55
C SER A 403 15.29 12.84 -5.60
N SER A 404 14.97 14.13 -5.56
CA SER A 404 13.86 14.69 -4.79
C SER A 404 12.51 14.68 -5.52
N GLN A 405 12.48 14.27 -6.80
CA GLN A 405 11.30 14.30 -7.66
C GLN A 405 10.97 12.92 -8.22
N ILE A 406 9.72 12.73 -8.65
CA ILE A 406 9.34 11.49 -9.31
C ILE A 406 9.88 11.47 -10.74
N SER A 407 10.36 10.32 -11.18
CA SER A 407 10.94 10.18 -12.53
C SER A 407 9.91 10.38 -13.66
N ALA A 408 8.60 10.26 -13.38
CA ALA A 408 7.56 10.52 -14.36
C ALA A 408 7.60 11.97 -14.91
N TYR A 409 8.02 12.95 -14.10
CA TYR A 409 8.13 14.34 -14.55
C TYR A 409 9.09 14.53 -15.71
N TYR A 410 10.16 13.75 -15.78
CA TYR A 410 11.11 13.77 -16.91
C TYR A 410 10.43 13.47 -18.25
N TYR A 411 9.39 12.64 -18.26
CA TYR A 411 8.67 12.29 -19.47
C TYR A 411 7.46 13.19 -19.72
N VAL A 412 6.85 13.73 -18.66
CA VAL A 412 5.59 14.47 -18.76
C VAL A 412 5.82 15.96 -18.96
N VAL A 413 6.59 16.61 -18.08
CA VAL A 413 6.70 18.07 -17.99
C VAL A 413 7.22 18.71 -19.28
N PRO A 414 8.25 18.18 -19.96
CA PRO A 414 8.75 18.75 -21.22
C PRO A 414 7.68 18.89 -22.31
N ASN A 415 6.63 18.06 -22.28
CA ASN A 415 5.56 18.04 -23.28
C ASN A 415 4.40 19.02 -22.99
N LEU A 416 4.45 19.72 -21.85
CA LEU A 416 3.39 20.63 -21.41
C LEU A 416 3.73 22.08 -21.73
N CYS A 417 2.71 22.90 -21.98
CA CYS A 417 2.85 24.34 -22.12
C CYS A 417 2.94 25.05 -20.76
N TYR A 418 3.59 26.21 -20.72
CA TYR A 418 3.50 27.08 -19.55
C TYR A 418 2.06 27.59 -19.35
N GLY A 419 1.61 27.70 -18.10
CA GLY A 419 0.25 28.13 -17.75
C GLY A 419 -0.84 27.06 -17.93
N GLN A 420 -0.45 25.80 -18.13
CA GLN A 420 -1.34 24.69 -18.44
C GLN A 420 -1.66 23.81 -17.22
N TRP A 421 -2.91 23.33 -17.17
CA TRP A 421 -3.31 22.16 -16.39
C TRP A 421 -3.11 20.85 -17.17
N ALA A 422 -2.64 19.82 -16.49
CA ALA A 422 -2.53 18.46 -17.04
C ALA A 422 -2.82 17.42 -15.96
N GLU A 423 -3.17 16.20 -16.38
CA GLU A 423 -3.14 15.04 -15.51
C GLU A 423 -2.18 14.00 -16.06
N PHE A 424 -1.54 13.22 -15.21
CA PHE A 424 -0.86 12.02 -15.68
C PHE A 424 -1.01 10.89 -14.67
N VAL A 425 -1.05 9.67 -15.19
CA VAL A 425 -1.11 8.43 -14.42
C VAL A 425 0.14 7.61 -14.67
N THR A 426 0.64 6.98 -13.62
CA THR A 426 1.86 6.20 -13.71
C THR A 426 1.96 5.07 -12.70
N VAL A 427 2.77 4.07 -13.03
CA VAL A 427 3.16 2.98 -12.13
C VAL A 427 4.09 3.49 -11.01
N SER A 428 4.06 2.83 -9.86
CA SER A 428 4.83 3.16 -8.66
C SER A 428 6.32 3.36 -8.94
N THR A 429 6.93 2.52 -9.78
CA THR A 429 8.35 2.61 -10.15
C THR A 429 8.76 3.92 -10.82
N ARG A 430 7.79 4.64 -11.41
CA ARG A 430 8.00 5.98 -11.98
C ARG A 430 7.55 7.10 -11.05
N GLY A 431 6.78 6.77 -10.03
CA GLY A 431 6.45 7.58 -8.87
C GLY A 431 7.43 7.36 -7.71
N TYR A 432 6.93 6.79 -6.61
CA TYR A 432 7.64 6.62 -5.33
C TYR A 432 8.44 5.31 -5.16
N GLY A 433 8.52 4.49 -6.21
CA GLY A 433 9.19 3.19 -6.20
C GLY A 433 8.28 2.00 -5.86
N ALA A 434 8.65 0.81 -6.35
CA ALA A 434 7.87 -0.43 -6.17
C ALA A 434 7.71 -0.88 -4.71
N THR A 435 8.58 -0.41 -3.81
CA THR A 435 8.55 -0.77 -2.38
C THR A 435 7.50 0.01 -1.59
N GLY A 436 6.91 1.07 -2.17
CA GLY A 436 6.01 1.96 -1.46
C GLY A 436 6.71 2.85 -0.42
N ARG A 437 5.91 3.50 0.43
CA ARG A 437 6.32 4.45 1.47
C ARG A 437 5.65 4.12 2.80
N THR A 438 6.40 4.13 3.90
CA THR A 438 5.83 3.93 5.24
C THR A 438 5.00 5.14 5.66
N GLY A 439 3.83 4.89 6.21
CA GLY A 439 3.12 5.90 6.98
C GLY A 439 3.89 6.20 8.26
N SER A 440 4.01 7.46 8.66
CA SER A 440 4.70 7.83 9.89
C SER A 440 4.08 9.07 10.51
N THR A 441 4.12 9.14 11.84
CA THR A 441 3.80 10.35 12.61
C THR A 441 5.06 10.65 13.42
N THR A 442 5.96 11.45 12.87
CA THR A 442 7.22 11.76 13.57
C THR A 442 7.08 13.01 14.42
N THR A 443 7.25 12.85 15.72
CA THR A 443 7.72 13.93 16.60
C THR A 443 9.20 13.61 16.82
N SER A 444 10.10 14.40 16.24
CA SER A 444 11.57 14.22 16.25
C SER A 444 12.13 13.09 17.13
N GLY A 445 12.63 12.02 16.51
CA GLY A 445 13.38 10.94 17.17
C GLY A 445 12.68 9.58 17.20
N GLY A 446 12.59 8.92 16.04
CA GLY A 446 12.10 7.55 15.94
C GLY A 446 12.14 7.04 14.51
N SER A 447 13.25 6.42 14.12
CA SER A 447 13.35 5.67 12.87
C SER A 447 12.69 4.31 13.09
N THR A 448 11.55 4.09 12.43
CA THR A 448 10.96 2.77 12.23
C THR A 448 10.41 2.75 10.82
N GLY A 449 11.32 2.60 9.86
CA GLY A 449 10.95 2.40 8.47
C GLY A 449 10.30 1.04 8.27
N TYR A 450 9.62 0.87 7.14
CA TYR A 450 9.71 -0.38 6.39
C TYR A 450 11.17 -0.81 6.41
N SER A 451 11.51 -1.91 7.08
CA SER A 451 12.78 -2.55 6.79
C SER A 451 12.63 -3.12 5.38
N SER A 452 13.03 -2.35 4.37
CA SER A 452 13.33 -2.88 3.05
C SER A 452 14.38 -3.94 3.26
N SER A 453 13.96 -5.21 3.31
CA SER A 453 14.93 -6.28 3.33
C SER A 453 15.58 -6.29 1.94
N TYR A 454 16.91 -6.39 1.89
CA TYR A 454 17.62 -6.73 0.64
C TYR A 454 17.01 -7.96 -0.05
N LEU A 455 16.29 -8.79 0.72
CA LEU A 455 15.52 -9.94 0.25
C LEU A 455 14.27 -9.56 -0.56
N ASP A 456 13.54 -8.49 -0.24
CA ASP A 456 12.37 -8.06 -1.05
C ASP A 456 12.80 -7.54 -2.44
N TYR A 457 13.97 -6.90 -2.51
CA TYR A 457 14.65 -6.55 -3.76
C TYR A 457 15.15 -7.80 -4.52
N LEU A 458 15.75 -8.77 -3.84
CA LEU A 458 16.14 -10.05 -4.46
C LEU A 458 14.93 -10.88 -4.90
N ASN A 459 13.79 -10.78 -4.21
CA ASN A 459 12.55 -11.46 -4.57
C ASN A 459 11.92 -10.83 -5.81
N TYR A 460 11.96 -9.50 -5.96
CA TYR A 460 11.67 -8.81 -7.22
C TYR A 460 12.55 -9.35 -8.38
N TYR A 461 13.86 -9.49 -8.14
CA TYR A 461 14.81 -9.99 -9.15
C TYR A 461 14.67 -11.50 -9.48
N ASN A 462 14.35 -12.33 -8.48
CA ASN A 462 14.14 -13.77 -8.62
C ASN A 462 12.79 -14.09 -9.27
N TYR A 463 11.75 -13.33 -8.96
CA TYR A 463 10.44 -13.44 -9.59
C TYR A 463 10.52 -13.11 -11.09
N TYR A 464 11.28 -12.07 -11.45
CA TYR A 464 11.58 -11.72 -12.83
C TYR A 464 12.28 -12.86 -13.60
N ASN A 465 13.36 -13.41 -13.05
CA ASN A 465 14.15 -14.47 -13.72
C ASN A 465 13.42 -15.83 -13.84
N SER A 466 12.48 -16.14 -12.94
CA SER A 466 11.80 -17.44 -12.91
C SER A 466 10.54 -17.50 -13.79
N TYR A 467 9.84 -16.39 -14.03
CA TYR A 467 8.51 -16.40 -14.65
C TYR A 467 8.43 -15.73 -16.02
N TYR A 468 9.29 -14.75 -16.31
CA TYR A 468 9.35 -14.10 -17.64
C TYR A 468 10.21 -14.85 -18.66
N GLY A 469 10.41 -16.16 -18.42
CA GLY A 469 10.69 -17.12 -19.48
C GLY A 469 9.47 -17.26 -20.41
N ASN A 470 9.27 -16.26 -21.27
CA ASN A 470 8.52 -16.28 -22.52
C ASN A 470 7.00 -16.57 -22.42
N SER A 471 6.17 -15.61 -22.89
CA SER A 471 4.80 -15.83 -23.43
C SER A 471 3.56 -15.46 -22.59
N TYR A 472 3.43 -14.22 -22.07
CA TYR A 472 2.10 -13.77 -21.59
C TYR A 472 1.62 -12.41 -22.10
N TYR A 473 2.52 -11.47 -22.37
CA TYR A 473 2.17 -10.19 -22.95
C TYR A 473 2.13 -10.24 -24.48
N GLY A 474 1.10 -9.65 -25.10
CA GLY A 474 1.02 -9.45 -26.55
C GLY A 474 2.24 -8.69 -27.12
N SER A 475 2.40 -8.71 -28.45
CA SER A 475 3.59 -8.26 -29.20
C SER A 475 4.19 -6.93 -28.75
N TYR A 476 3.36 -5.97 -28.33
CA TYR A 476 3.78 -4.65 -27.89
C TYR A 476 4.57 -4.69 -26.56
N TYR A 477 3.96 -5.13 -25.44
CA TYR A 477 4.58 -5.06 -24.11
C TYR A 477 5.67 -6.10 -23.85
N ASN A 478 5.71 -7.19 -24.62
CA ASN A 478 6.66 -8.29 -24.43
C ASN A 478 8.13 -7.85 -24.64
N ASN A 479 8.38 -6.90 -25.56
CA ASN A 479 9.71 -6.32 -25.78
C ASN A 479 10.09 -5.24 -24.76
N TYR A 480 9.12 -4.50 -24.20
CA TYR A 480 9.39 -3.41 -23.25
C TYR A 480 9.79 -3.92 -21.86
N TYR A 481 9.14 -4.95 -21.34
CA TYR A 481 9.51 -5.54 -20.05
C TYR A 481 10.90 -6.21 -20.08
N TYR A 482 11.38 -6.66 -21.25
CA TYR A 482 12.73 -7.19 -21.43
C TYR A 482 13.83 -6.11 -21.38
N ASN A 483 13.54 -4.88 -21.84
CA ASN A 483 14.49 -3.75 -21.89
C ASN A 483 14.49 -2.85 -20.63
N TYR A 484 13.54 -3.04 -19.71
CA TYR A 484 13.38 -2.28 -18.46
C TYR A 484 14.60 -2.37 -17.50
N LEU A 485 15.56 -3.25 -17.78
CA LEU A 485 16.69 -3.60 -16.89
C LEU A 485 17.97 -2.76 -17.04
N ASN A 486 18.15 -1.95 -18.09
CA ASN A 486 19.46 -1.30 -18.34
C ASN A 486 19.63 0.09 -17.69
N SER A 487 18.57 0.66 -17.12
CA SER A 487 18.61 1.97 -16.42
C SER A 487 18.80 1.86 -14.90
N TYR A 488 18.92 0.64 -14.37
CA TYR A 488 18.76 0.32 -12.94
C TYR A 488 20.00 0.65 -12.06
N TYR A 489 20.93 1.49 -12.52
CA TYR A 489 22.22 1.66 -11.82
C TYR A 489 22.74 3.09 -11.61
N TYR A 490 21.91 4.12 -11.77
CA TYR A 490 22.27 5.46 -11.29
C TYR A 490 21.04 6.20 -10.76
N ASN A 491 21.23 6.80 -9.57
CA ASN A 491 20.29 7.61 -8.80
C ASN A 491 19.21 6.87 -8.01
N TYR A 492 19.53 6.54 -6.74
CA TYR A 492 18.76 6.97 -5.57
C TYR A 492 19.69 6.90 -4.34
N GLY A 493 20.41 8.00 -4.10
CA GLY A 493 21.16 8.22 -2.87
C GLY A 493 20.24 8.81 -1.80
N TYR A 494 20.17 8.17 -0.64
CA TYR A 494 19.47 8.70 0.52
C TYR A 494 20.11 10.03 0.97
N GLY A 495 19.39 11.14 0.82
CA GLY A 495 19.73 12.42 1.42
C GLY A 495 19.42 12.42 2.92
N TYR A 496 20.45 12.38 3.75
CA TYR A 496 20.37 12.75 5.16
C TYR A 496 20.30 14.28 5.25
N GLY A 497 19.13 14.83 5.60
CA GLY A 497 18.98 16.25 5.90
C GLY A 497 19.23 16.54 7.38
N ASP A 498 20.20 17.41 7.67
CA ASP A 498 20.47 17.95 9.00
C ASP A 498 19.27 18.76 9.53
N THR A 499 18.97 18.60 10.82
CA THR A 499 17.79 19.16 11.49
C THR A 499 18.09 20.51 12.15
N THR A 500 17.48 21.59 11.66
CA THR A 500 17.21 22.79 12.44
C THR A 500 15.94 22.61 13.27
N THR A 501 15.99 23.07 14.51
CA THR A 501 15.04 22.72 15.58
C THR A 501 13.75 23.55 15.47
N GLU A 502 12.73 22.98 14.84
CA GLU A 502 11.32 23.40 15.01
C GLU A 502 10.47 22.15 15.29
N THR A 503 9.53 22.25 16.22
CA THR A 503 8.67 21.12 16.63
C THR A 503 7.50 21.01 15.66
N THR A 504 7.74 20.44 14.47
CA THR A 504 6.68 20.04 13.53
C THR A 504 6.40 18.55 13.67
N THR A 505 5.13 18.17 13.85
CA THR A 505 4.69 16.79 13.71
C THR A 505 4.52 16.52 12.22
N THR A 506 5.47 15.84 11.58
CA THR A 506 5.31 15.45 10.19
C THR A 506 4.51 14.15 10.13
N ILE A 507 3.32 14.21 9.51
CA ILE A 507 2.54 13.02 9.19
C ILE A 507 2.80 12.68 7.73
N SER A 508 3.32 11.49 7.47
CA SER A 508 3.44 10.93 6.12
C SER A 508 2.39 9.85 5.92
N THR A 509 1.63 9.94 4.83
CA THR A 509 0.72 8.89 4.39
C THR A 509 1.50 7.65 3.93
N GLU A 510 1.03 6.46 4.30
CA GLU A 510 1.51 5.21 3.70
C GLU A 510 1.10 5.09 2.23
N ILE A 511 2.04 4.64 1.39
CA ILE A 511 1.80 4.19 0.02
C ILE A 511 2.17 2.70 -0.03
N PRO A 512 1.22 1.77 -0.24
CA PRO A 512 1.57 0.36 -0.37
C PRO A 512 2.51 0.09 -1.56
N PRO A 513 3.27 -1.03 -1.54
CA PRO A 513 4.04 -1.49 -2.69
C PRO A 513 3.19 -1.60 -3.98
N TYR A 514 3.77 -1.36 -5.15
CA TYR A 514 3.08 -1.44 -6.46
C TYR A 514 1.72 -0.72 -6.51
N THR A 515 1.64 0.46 -5.89
CA THR A 515 0.44 1.31 -5.95
C THR A 515 0.61 2.32 -7.08
N PRO A 516 -0.22 2.24 -8.14
CA PRO A 516 -0.19 3.23 -9.21
C PRO A 516 -0.80 4.56 -8.73
N LEU A 517 -0.37 5.64 -9.38
CA LEU A 517 -0.61 7.01 -8.93
C LEU A 517 -1.13 7.87 -10.08
N VAL A 518 -2.02 8.80 -9.75
CA VAL A 518 -2.45 9.86 -10.66
C VAL A 518 -2.14 11.22 -10.05
N TYR A 519 -1.65 12.12 -10.88
CA TYR A 519 -1.27 13.48 -10.51
C TYR A 519 -2.08 14.45 -11.35
N GLN A 520 -2.59 15.49 -10.70
CA GLN A 520 -3.24 16.63 -11.35
C GLN A 520 -2.31 17.81 -11.13
N ILE A 521 -1.77 18.38 -12.20
CA ILE A 521 -0.70 19.38 -12.12
C ILE A 521 -1.04 20.67 -12.86
N TYR A 522 -0.52 21.78 -12.35
CA TYR A 522 -0.50 23.08 -13.01
C TYR A 522 0.93 23.55 -13.18
N ILE A 523 1.31 23.85 -14.43
CA ILE A 523 2.57 24.50 -14.76
C ILE A 523 2.32 26.01 -14.72
N GLU A 524 3.04 26.74 -13.86
CA GLU A 524 2.92 28.20 -13.84
C GLU A 524 3.28 28.80 -15.21
N PRO A 525 2.74 29.98 -15.56
CA PRO A 525 3.20 30.72 -16.72
C PRO A 525 4.71 30.97 -16.63
N ALA A 526 5.40 31.05 -17.77
CA ALA A 526 6.80 31.42 -17.79
C ALA A 526 6.98 32.77 -17.07
N GLU A 527 7.99 32.87 -16.20
CA GLU A 527 8.35 34.15 -15.60
C GLU A 527 8.69 35.10 -16.75
N GLY A 528 7.87 36.14 -16.94
CA GLY A 528 7.97 37.01 -18.12
C GLY A 528 9.35 37.65 -18.23
N GLU A 529 9.92 37.63 -19.45
CA GLU A 529 11.02 38.53 -19.83
C GLU A 529 10.58 40.01 -19.83
#